data_AF-A0A529GFP5-F1
#
_entry.id   AF-A0A529GFP5-F1
#
_cell.length_a   1.000
_cell.length_b   1.000
_cell.length_c   1.000
_cell.angle_alpha   90.00
_cell.angle_beta   90.00
_cell.angle_gamma   90.00
#
_symmetry.space_group_name_H-M   'P 1'
#
loop_
_entity.id
_entity.type
_entity.pdbx_description
1 polymer ?
#
loop_
_entity_poly.entity_id
_entity_poly.type
_entity_poly.pdbx_seq_one_letter_code
_entity_poly.pdbx_strand_id
1 'polypeptide(L)'
;MNLKQLAHMLALSQTTVSRALNGYPEVNEETRRRVMDAAKRHGYRPNPSARRLATGKTGMIGYVLPTGAAVDIDPHFVEFLSGLGDYARSHELDLVLSPADADDQETTYRRIVANRQVDAVYISSPRPADRR
;
A
#
# COMPACT_ATOMS: atom_id res chain seq x y z
N MET A 1 9.92 -2.35 20.68
CA MET A 1 9.27 -3.67 20.63
C MET A 1 9.36 -4.21 19.21
N ASN A 2 9.83 -5.44 18.99
CA ASN A 2 9.81 -6.12 17.68
C ASN A 2 8.94 -7.38 17.70
N LEU A 3 8.71 -8.02 16.55
CA LEU A 3 7.80 -9.17 16.43
C LEU A 3 8.25 -10.35 17.32
N LYS A 4 9.56 -10.61 17.37
CA LYS A 4 10.16 -11.68 18.17
C LYS A 4 9.92 -11.46 19.68
N GLN A 5 10.11 -10.23 20.15
CA GLN A 5 9.87 -9.86 21.55
C GLN A 5 8.38 -9.97 21.92
N LEU A 6 7.48 -9.51 21.04
CA LEU A 6 6.03 -9.61 21.26
C LEU A 6 5.57 -11.09 21.31
N ALA A 7 6.09 -11.93 20.40
CA ALA A 7 5.81 -13.35 20.37
C ALA A 7 6.28 -14.08 21.64
N HIS A 8 7.51 -13.79 22.09
CA HIS A 8 8.05 -14.33 23.33
C HIS A 8 7.21 -13.94 24.55
N MET A 9 6.79 -12.68 24.64
CA MET A 9 5.95 -12.18 25.74
C MET A 9 4.58 -12.87 25.81
N LEU A 10 4.00 -13.19 24.65
CA LEU A 10 2.69 -13.84 24.57
C LEU A 10 2.77 -15.37 24.66
N ALA A 11 3.97 -15.94 24.76
CA ALA A 11 4.23 -17.38 24.65
C ALA A 11 3.64 -17.99 23.35
N LEU A 12 3.80 -17.27 22.23
CA LEU A 12 3.33 -17.68 20.91
C LEU A 12 4.49 -17.73 19.91
N SER A 13 4.30 -18.47 18.81
CA SER A 13 5.26 -18.43 17.70
C SER A 13 5.17 -17.07 16.97
N GLN A 14 6.28 -16.62 16.36
CA GLN A 14 6.28 -15.41 15.52
C GLN A 14 5.25 -15.51 14.39
N THR A 15 5.07 -16.71 13.83
CA THR A 15 4.08 -17.00 12.78
C THR A 15 2.65 -16.81 13.28
N THR A 16 2.34 -17.29 14.49
CA THR A 16 1.01 -17.13 15.10
C THR A 16 0.70 -15.66 15.37
N VAL A 17 1.66 -14.91 15.93
CA VAL A 17 1.51 -13.46 16.18
C VAL A 17 1.35 -12.70 14.85
N SER A 18 2.15 -13.02 13.84
CA SER A 18 2.03 -12.41 12.51
C SER A 18 0.65 -12.67 11.88
N ARG A 19 0.18 -13.91 11.87
CA ARG A 19 -1.13 -14.30 11.34
C ARG A 19 -2.29 -13.64 12.11
N ALA A 20 -2.16 -13.55 13.44
CA ALA A 20 -3.12 -12.86 14.28
C ALA A 20 -3.22 -11.37 13.92
N LEU A 21 -2.08 -10.68 13.79
CA LEU A 21 -2.02 -9.26 13.42
C LEU A 21 -2.52 -9.00 12.00
N ASN A 22 -2.35 -9.96 11.09
CA ASN A 22 -2.82 -9.85 9.70
C ASN A 22 -4.24 -10.41 9.50
N GLY A 23 -4.96 -10.79 10.58
CA GLY A 23 -6.37 -11.20 10.50
C GLY A 23 -6.63 -12.56 9.82
N TYR A 24 -5.66 -13.47 9.79
CA TYR A 24 -5.84 -14.79 9.17
C TYR A 24 -6.89 -15.62 9.94
N PRO A 25 -7.80 -16.34 9.23
CA PRO A 25 -8.92 -17.04 9.85
C PRO A 25 -8.51 -18.25 10.70
N GLU A 26 -7.29 -18.76 10.50
CA GLU A 26 -6.72 -19.88 11.26
C GLU A 26 -6.35 -19.54 12.72
N VAL A 27 -6.35 -18.26 13.09
CA VAL A 27 -6.14 -17.83 14.48
C VAL A 27 -7.49 -17.52 15.10
N ASN A 28 -7.81 -18.16 16.22
CA ASN A 28 -9.07 -17.93 16.94
C ASN A 28 -9.19 -16.47 17.44
N GLU A 29 -10.44 -16.03 17.67
CA GLU A 29 -10.73 -14.64 18.02
C GLU A 29 -10.07 -14.20 19.34
N GLU A 30 -10.04 -15.10 20.32
CA GLU A 30 -9.44 -14.84 21.63
C GLU A 30 -7.94 -14.55 21.51
N THR A 31 -7.20 -15.39 20.78
CA THR A 31 -5.76 -15.20 20.55
C THR A 31 -5.52 -13.93 19.75
N ARG A 32 -6.37 -13.65 18.76
CA ARG A 32 -6.27 -12.42 17.95
C ARG A 32 -6.41 -11.17 18.81
N ARG A 33 -7.44 -11.11 19.67
CA ARG A 33 -7.63 -10.01 20.63
C ARG A 33 -6.42 -9.85 21.54
N ARG A 34 -5.95 -10.93 22.16
CA ARG A 34 -4.76 -10.92 23.04
C ARG A 34 -3.53 -10.35 22.35
N VAL A 35 -3.28 -10.75 21.10
CA VAL A 35 -2.16 -10.24 20.31
C VAL A 35 -2.33 -8.76 19.98
N MET A 36 -3.50 -8.33 19.50
CA MET A 36 -3.76 -6.92 19.17
C MET A 36 -3.64 -6.00 20.38
N ASP A 37 -4.14 -6.42 21.54
CA ASP A 37 -4.08 -5.63 22.78
C ASP A 37 -2.65 -5.52 23.30
N ALA A 38 -1.86 -6.59 23.21
CA ALA A 38 -0.44 -6.53 23.55
C ALA A 38 0.35 -5.65 22.57
N ALA A 39 0.07 -5.76 21.27
CA ALA A 39 0.71 -4.91 20.26
C ALA A 39 0.44 -3.43 20.52
N LYS A 40 -0.83 -3.06 20.81
CA LYS A 40 -1.21 -1.69 21.18
C LYS A 40 -0.53 -1.22 22.46
N ARG A 41 -0.60 -2.01 23.54
CA ARG A 41 -0.01 -1.66 24.85
C ARG A 41 1.50 -1.44 24.80
N HIS A 42 2.21 -2.20 23.96
CA HIS A 42 3.66 -2.14 23.85
C HIS A 42 4.16 -1.34 22.65
N GLY A 43 3.28 -0.61 21.96
CA GLY A 43 3.62 0.23 20.81
C GLY A 43 4.23 -0.55 19.63
N TYR A 44 3.90 -1.83 19.48
CA TYR A 44 4.34 -2.60 18.33
C TYR A 44 3.57 -2.15 17.09
N ARG A 45 4.31 -1.75 16.06
CA ARG A 45 3.79 -1.47 14.72
C ARG A 45 4.43 -2.45 13.72
N PRO A 46 3.63 -3.16 12.91
CA PRO A 46 4.16 -4.01 11.86
C PRO A 46 5.09 -3.22 10.93
N ASN A 47 6.23 -3.81 10.58
CA ASN A 47 7.14 -3.21 9.61
C ASN A 47 6.52 -3.33 8.20
N PRO A 48 6.26 -2.23 7.47
CA PRO A 48 5.70 -2.29 6.12
C PRO A 48 6.53 -3.16 5.17
N SER A 49 7.86 -3.13 5.26
CA SER A 49 8.73 -3.99 4.43
C SER A 49 8.57 -5.47 4.75
N ALA A 50 8.37 -5.83 6.02
CA ALA A 50 8.09 -7.21 6.40
C ALA A 50 6.70 -7.66 5.95
N ARG A 51 5.71 -6.75 6.01
CA ARG A 51 4.35 -6.99 5.49
C ARG A 51 4.39 -7.25 3.99
N ARG A 52 5.10 -6.41 3.22
CA ARG A 52 5.30 -6.57 1.77
C ARG A 52 5.92 -7.91 1.41
N LEU A 53 6.95 -8.34 2.15
CA LEU A 53 7.60 -9.64 1.91
C LEU A 53 6.64 -10.81 2.17
N ALA A 54 5.81 -10.72 3.20
CA ALA A 54 4.87 -11.78 3.56
C ALA A 54 3.66 -11.87 2.62
N THR A 55 3.13 -10.73 2.16
CA THR A 55 1.91 -10.69 1.33
C THR A 55 2.19 -10.64 -0.17
N GLY A 56 3.41 -10.28 -0.57
CA GLY A 56 3.75 -9.94 -1.96
C GLY A 56 3.11 -8.65 -2.48
N LYS A 57 2.35 -7.93 -1.62
CA LYS A 57 1.63 -6.70 -1.96
C LYS A 57 2.35 -5.49 -1.41
N THR A 58 2.50 -4.44 -2.19
CA THR A 58 3.20 -3.21 -1.77
C THR A 58 2.37 -2.35 -0.83
N GLY A 59 1.04 -2.44 -0.92
CA GLY A 59 0.09 -1.53 -0.29
C GLY A 59 0.05 -0.16 -0.95
N MET A 60 0.50 -0.04 -2.20
CA MET A 60 0.65 1.25 -2.87
C MET A 60 -0.19 1.32 -4.14
N ILE A 61 -0.90 2.44 -4.33
CA ILE A 61 -1.56 2.80 -5.58
C ILE A 61 -0.70 3.88 -6.24
N GLY A 62 -0.26 3.63 -7.46
CA GLY A 62 0.56 4.54 -8.25
C GLY A 62 -0.28 5.50 -9.09
N TYR A 63 0.22 6.71 -9.25
CA TYR A 63 -0.22 7.64 -10.28
C TYR A 63 1.02 8.18 -11.00
N VAL A 64 1.02 8.07 -12.33
CA VAL A 64 2.07 8.67 -13.15
C VAL A 64 1.65 10.11 -13.43
N LEU A 65 2.34 11.04 -12.79
CA LEU A 65 2.04 12.47 -12.87
C LEU A 65 2.82 13.05 -14.07
N PRO A 66 2.16 13.43 -15.18
CA PRO A 66 2.83 14.19 -16.22
C PRO A 66 3.35 15.51 -15.67
N THR A 67 4.54 15.90 -16.08
CA THR A 67 5.21 17.15 -15.70
C THR A 67 5.59 17.93 -16.96
N GLY A 68 5.55 19.26 -16.91
CA GLY A 68 5.81 20.14 -18.06
C GLY A 68 4.84 21.32 -18.16
N ALA A 69 5.03 22.19 -19.15
CA ALA A 69 4.30 23.47 -19.28
C ALA A 69 2.82 23.33 -19.71
N ALA A 70 2.38 22.14 -20.11
CA ALA A 70 1.04 21.87 -20.63
C ALA A 70 0.25 20.83 -19.78
N VAL A 71 0.55 20.74 -18.49
CA VAL A 71 -0.21 19.87 -17.59
C VAL A 71 -1.50 20.58 -17.18
N ASP A 72 -2.55 20.36 -17.95
CA ASP A 72 -3.91 20.72 -17.54
C ASP A 72 -4.36 19.72 -16.47
N ILE A 73 -4.30 20.15 -15.21
CA ILE A 73 -4.95 19.42 -14.12
C ILE A 73 -6.45 19.69 -14.23
N ASP A 74 -7.17 18.75 -14.84
CA ASP A 74 -8.64 18.74 -14.90
C ASP A 74 -9.23 18.93 -13.48
N PRO A 75 -10.21 19.83 -13.27
CA PRO A 75 -10.96 19.92 -12.02
C PRO A 75 -11.44 18.57 -11.45
N HIS A 76 -11.78 17.61 -12.31
CA HIS A 76 -12.17 16.25 -11.89
C HIS A 76 -11.03 15.45 -11.24
N PHE A 77 -9.77 15.79 -11.53
CA PHE A 77 -8.61 15.14 -10.94
C PHE A 77 -8.58 15.30 -9.42
N VAL A 78 -8.84 16.52 -8.92
CA VAL A 78 -8.78 16.81 -7.49
C VAL A 78 -9.90 16.10 -6.74
N GLU A 79 -11.11 16.08 -7.29
CA GLU A 79 -12.25 15.36 -6.73
C GLU A 79 -11.98 13.86 -6.65
N PHE A 80 -11.50 13.26 -7.75
CA PHE A 80 -11.15 11.84 -7.79
C PHE A 80 -10.02 11.51 -6.83
N LEU A 81 -8.96 12.33 -6.79
CA LEU A 81 -7.82 12.13 -5.88
C LEU A 81 -8.25 12.22 -4.42
N SER A 82 -9.20 13.10 -4.09
CA SER A 82 -9.79 13.19 -2.76
C SER A 82 -10.50 11.88 -2.37
N GLY A 83 -11.38 11.37 -3.24
CA GLY A 83 -12.07 10.10 -3.00
C GLY A 83 -11.12 8.91 -2.92
N LEU A 84 -10.12 8.86 -3.80
CA LEU A 84 -9.06 7.86 -3.77
C LEU A 84 -8.24 7.93 -2.47
N GLY A 85 -7.97 9.14 -1.96
CA GLY A 85 -7.28 9.36 -0.70
C GLY A 85 -8.07 8.82 0.50
N ASP A 86 -9.39 9.05 0.55
CA ASP A 86 -10.25 8.49 1.58
C ASP A 86 -10.33 6.96 1.53
N TYR A 87 -10.40 6.39 0.32
CA TYR A 87 -10.33 4.95 0.13
C TYR A 87 -8.98 4.40 0.62
N ALA A 88 -7.87 5.01 0.22
CA ALA A 88 -6.53 4.56 0.59
C ALA A 88 -6.33 4.59 2.12
N ARG A 89 -6.74 5.70 2.77
CA ARG A 89 -6.68 5.86 4.23
C ARG A 89 -7.48 4.79 4.98
N SER A 90 -8.68 4.45 4.51
CA SER A 90 -9.53 3.44 5.15
C SER A 90 -9.02 2.00 4.96
N HIS A 91 -8.14 1.77 3.98
CA HIS A 91 -7.59 0.44 3.65
C HIS A 91 -6.09 0.30 3.95
N GLU A 92 -5.49 1.25 4.68
CA GLU A 92 -4.04 1.27 4.97
C GLU A 92 -3.16 1.18 3.71
N LEU A 93 -3.61 1.84 2.64
CA LEU A 93 -2.89 1.98 1.38
C LEU A 93 -2.24 3.36 1.30
N ASP A 94 -1.12 3.43 0.60
CA ASP A 94 -0.42 4.67 0.28
C ASP A 94 -0.61 5.05 -1.18
N LEU A 95 -0.65 6.35 -1.47
CA LEU A 95 -0.61 6.87 -2.83
C LEU A 95 0.82 7.28 -3.18
N VAL A 96 1.32 6.83 -4.33
CA VAL A 96 2.65 7.17 -4.84
C VAL A 96 2.52 7.95 -6.14
N LEU A 97 3.07 9.16 -6.16
CA LEU A 97 3.19 9.98 -7.36
C LEU A 97 4.54 9.71 -8.03
N SER A 98 4.51 9.30 -9.29
CA SER A 98 5.70 9.09 -10.11
C SER A 98 5.74 10.13 -11.23
N PRO A 99 6.59 11.17 -11.12
CA PRO A 99 6.73 12.15 -12.17
C PRO A 99 7.18 11.51 -13.48
N ALA A 100 6.61 11.98 -14.59
CA ALA A 100 6.98 11.57 -15.94
C ALA A 100 6.98 12.77 -16.89
N ASP A 101 7.77 12.66 -17.95
CA ASP A 101 7.60 13.52 -19.11
C ASP A 101 6.22 13.28 -19.73
N ALA A 102 5.53 14.34 -20.14
CA ALA A 102 4.22 14.24 -20.78
C ALA A 102 4.27 13.42 -22.09
N ASP A 103 5.41 13.43 -22.79
CA ASP A 103 5.64 12.72 -24.04
C ASP A 103 6.17 11.28 -23.84
N ASP A 104 6.62 10.93 -22.62
CA ASP A 104 7.17 9.59 -22.30
C ASP A 104 6.70 9.03 -20.95
N GLN A 105 5.37 8.97 -20.77
CA GLN A 105 4.79 8.33 -19.58
C GLN A 105 4.99 6.81 -19.58
N GLU A 106 5.07 6.18 -20.76
CA GLU A 106 5.21 4.73 -20.91
C GLU A 106 6.46 4.19 -20.20
N THR A 107 7.60 4.88 -20.33
CA THR A 107 8.84 4.50 -19.63
C THR A 107 8.65 4.47 -18.11
N THR A 108 7.89 5.42 -17.56
CA THR A 108 7.59 5.47 -16.13
C THR A 108 6.67 4.33 -15.71
N TYR A 109 5.61 4.05 -16.47
CA TYR A 109 4.73 2.90 -16.22
C TYR A 109 5.51 1.58 -16.25
N ARG A 110 6.37 1.37 -17.24
CA ARG A 110 7.21 0.16 -17.33
C ARG A 110 8.14 0.02 -16.12
N ARG A 111 8.77 1.13 -15.69
CA ARG A 111 9.65 1.14 -14.51
C ARG A 111 8.91 0.76 -13.23
N ILE A 112 7.73 1.34 -12.96
CA ILE A 112 6.98 1.05 -11.71
C ILE A 112 6.48 -0.39 -11.66
N VAL A 113 6.12 -0.97 -12.82
CA VAL A 113 5.72 -2.37 -12.94
C VAL A 113 6.91 -3.30 -12.77
N ALA A 114 8.02 -3.04 -13.46
CA ALA A 114 9.24 -3.86 -13.38
C ALA A 114 9.80 -3.92 -11.95
N ASN A 115 9.75 -2.80 -11.23
CA ASN A 115 10.21 -2.71 -9.85
C ASN A 115 9.18 -3.21 -8.83
N ARG A 116 7.98 -3.64 -9.25
CA ARG A 116 6.84 -3.97 -8.39
C ARG A 116 6.64 -2.90 -7.30
N GLN A 117 6.61 -1.63 -7.70
CA GLN A 117 6.48 -0.51 -6.76
C GLN A 117 5.04 -0.34 -6.27
N VAL A 118 4.06 -0.74 -7.07
CA VAL A 118 2.63 -0.51 -6.82
C VAL A 118 1.82 -1.77 -7.09
N ASP A 119 0.72 -1.92 -6.36
CA ASP A 119 -0.25 -3.00 -6.55
C ASP A 119 -1.30 -2.64 -7.62
N ALA A 120 -1.53 -1.34 -7.80
CA ALA A 120 -2.49 -0.80 -8.75
C ALA A 120 -2.00 0.55 -9.29
N VAL A 121 -2.54 0.96 -10.43
CA VAL A 121 -2.24 2.24 -11.07
C VAL A 121 -3.54 2.96 -11.38
N TYR A 122 -3.65 4.22 -10.96
CA TYR A 122 -4.66 5.15 -11.44
C TYR A 122 -4.17 5.77 -12.76
N ILE A 123 -4.98 5.65 -13.81
CA ILE A 123 -4.73 6.26 -15.11
C ILE A 123 -5.74 7.40 -15.27
N SER A 124 -5.25 8.63 -15.41
CA SER A 124 -6.07 9.78 -15.76
C SER A 124 -5.98 10.07 -17.26
N SER A 125 -7.07 10.59 -17.83
CA SER A 125 -7.07 11.18 -19.18
C SER A 125 -6.51 10.29 -20.31
N PRO A 126 -6.98 9.02 -20.45
CA PRO A 126 -6.54 8.17 -21.55
C PRO A 126 -6.92 8.79 -22.90
N ARG A 127 -6.00 8.74 -23.87
CA ARG A 127 -6.22 9.28 -25.22
C ARG A 127 -6.68 8.17 -26.15
N PRO A 128 -7.55 8.46 -27.14
CA PRO A 128 -7.99 7.46 -28.12
C PRO A 128 -6.85 6.77 -28.89
N ALA A 129 -5.70 7.44 -29.03
CA ALA A 129 -4.52 6.94 -29.72
C ALA A 129 -3.47 6.28 -28.81
N ASP A 130 -3.73 6.15 -27.50
CA ASP A 130 -2.80 5.46 -26.60
C ASP A 130 -2.66 3.98 -27.01
N ARG A 131 -1.42 3.48 -26.97
CA ARG A 131 -1.09 2.10 -27.36
C ARG A 131 -1.68 1.11 -26.35
N ARG A 132 -2.42 0.10 -26.84
CA ARG A 132 -2.98 -0.98 -26.02
C ARG A 132 -1.98 -2.09 -25.76
#